data_AF-A0A524F9W1-F1
#
_entry.id   AF-A0A524F9W1-F1
#
_cell.length_a   1.000
_cell.length_b   1.000
_cell.length_c   1.000
_cell.angle_alpha   90.00
_cell.angle_beta   90.00
_cell.angle_gamma   90.00
#
_symmetry.space_group_name_H-M   'P 1'
#
loop_
_entity.id
_entity.type
_entity.pdbx_description
1 polymer ?
#
loop_
_entity_poly.entity_id
_entity_poly.type
_entity_poly.pdbx_seq_one_letter_code
_entity_poly.pdbx_strand_id
1 'polypeptide(L)' 'MMEQKEELPLWTSELSEEIIKFTQPDIMVKLIATVDPRNWPHITMISSNRAISHDQIVWGQFTIGT' A
#
# COMPACT_ATOMS: atom_id res chain seq x y z
N MET A 1 -28.99 -20.00 -5.71
CA MET A 1 -27.53 -19.84 -5.84
C MET A 1 -27.02 -19.40 -4.49
N MET A 2 -26.12 -20.15 -3.85
CA MET A 2 -25.52 -19.74 -2.58
C MET A 2 -24.41 -18.73 -2.88
N GLU A 3 -24.58 -17.51 -2.39
CA GLU A 3 -23.56 -16.46 -2.45
C GLU A 3 -22.41 -16.88 -1.51
N GLN A 4 -21.25 -17.23 -2.06
CA GLN A 4 -20.05 -17.44 -1.26
C GLN A 4 -19.62 -16.07 -0.74
N LYS A 5 -19.82 -15.86 0.55
CA LYS A 5 -19.35 -14.66 1.23
C LYS A 5 -17.83 -14.81 1.40
N GLU A 6 -17.05 -14.16 0.55
CA GLU A 6 -15.61 -14.06 0.76
C GLU A 6 -15.37 -13.40 2.12
N GLU A 7 -14.75 -14.14 3.03
CA GLU A 7 -14.31 -13.58 4.30
C GLU A 7 -13.21 -12.57 3.99
N LEU A 8 -13.38 -11.32 4.44
CA LEU A 8 -12.35 -10.31 4.31
C LEU A 8 -11.10 -10.80 5.06
N PRO A 9 -9.90 -10.60 4.51
CA PRO A 9 -8.68 -10.98 5.19
C PRO A 9 -8.57 -10.27 6.55
N LEU A 10 -8.06 -11.00 7.55
CA LEU A 10 -7.76 -10.43 8.86
C LEU A 10 -6.68 -9.35 8.71
N TRP A 11 -6.88 -8.23 9.40
CA TRP A 11 -5.86 -7.19 9.49
C TRP A 11 -4.61 -7.73 10.18
N THR A 12 -3.46 -7.54 9.54
CA THR A 12 -2.15 -7.98 10.04
C THR A 12 -1.15 -6.81 9.95
N SER A 13 -0.19 -6.78 10.87
CA SER A 13 0.93 -5.83 10.85
C SER A 13 2.08 -6.28 9.92
N GLU A 14 2.02 -7.51 9.40
CA GLU A 14 3.06 -8.11 8.58
C GLU A 14 2.56 -8.47 7.18
N LEU A 15 3.37 -8.15 6.17
CA LEU A 15 3.16 -8.53 4.78
C LEU A 15 3.57 -9.99 4.57
N SER A 16 2.75 -10.76 3.84
CA SER A 16 3.14 -12.10 3.43
C SER A 16 4.16 -12.07 2.29
N GLU A 17 4.88 -13.17 2.06
CA GLU A 17 5.76 -13.29 0.89
C GLU A 17 5.03 -13.07 -0.44
N GLU A 18 3.77 -13.48 -0.52
CA GLU A 18 2.92 -13.30 -1.70
C GLU A 18 2.68 -11.81 -1.97
N ILE A 19 2.36 -11.03 -0.93
CA ILE A 19 2.18 -9.58 -1.06
C ILE A 19 3.51 -8.89 -1.40
N ILE A 20 4.62 -9.32 -0.80
CA ILE A 20 5.94 -8.77 -1.14
C ILE A 20 6.21 -8.98 -2.63
N LYS A 21 6.00 -10.19 -3.16
CA LYS A 21 6.16 -10.54 -4.58
C LYS A 21 5.19 -9.74 -5.47
N PHE A 22 3.92 -9.61 -5.06
CA PHE A 22 2.91 -8.84 -5.77
C PHE A 22 3.33 -7.38 -5.99
N THR A 23 4.06 -6.78 -5.03
CA THR A 23 4.49 -5.38 -5.13
C THR A 23 5.75 -5.13 -5.97
N GLN A 24 6.39 -6.17 -6.51
CA GLN A 24 7.66 -6.05 -7.25
C GLN A 24 7.60 -5.55 -8.71
N PRO A 25 6.46 -5.53 -9.45
CA PRO A 25 6.46 -4.98 -10.80
C PRO A 25 7.01 -3.55 -10.87
N ASP A 26 7.76 -3.24 -11.93
CA ASP A 26 8.47 -1.96 -12.08
C ASP A 26 7.55 -0.73 -12.03
N ILE A 27 6.31 -0.89 -12.53
CA ILE A 27 5.27 0.14 -12.51
C ILE A 27 3.97 -0.50 -12.05
N MET A 28 3.41 -0.01 -10.95
CA MET A 28 2.08 -0.39 -10.47
C MET A 28 1.40 0.85 -9.91
N VAL A 29 0.18 1.14 -10.36
CA VAL A 29 -0.64 2.23 -9.80
C VAL A 29 -1.14 1.80 -8.42
N LYS A 30 -0.77 2.56 -7.39
CA LYS A 30 -1.22 2.35 -6.01
C LYS A 30 -1.76 3.65 -5.43
N LEU A 31 -2.59 3.52 -4.40
CA LEU A 31 -3.17 4.63 -3.67
C LEU A 31 -2.64 4.62 -2.24
N ILE A 32 -2.14 5.76 -1.77
CA ILE A 32 -1.74 5.98 -0.38
C ILE A 32 -2.71 6.97 0.24
N ALA A 33 -3.28 6.60 1.38
CA ALA A 33 -4.07 7.48 2.21
C ALA A 33 -3.25 8.00 3.39
N THR A 34 -3.30 9.29 3.66
CA THR A 34 -2.69 9.92 4.84
C THR A 34 -3.69 10.84 5.52
N VAL A 35 -3.40 11.23 6.76
CA VAL A 35 -4.17 12.23 7.50
C VAL A 35 -3.22 13.37 7.85
N ASP A 36 -3.61 14.61 7.56
CA ASP A 36 -2.80 15.78 7.85
C ASP A 36 -2.97 16.27 9.31
N PRO A 37 -2.18 17.26 9.78
CA PRO A 37 -2.32 17.79 11.14
C PRO A 37 -3.67 18.45 11.47
N ARG A 38 -4.52 18.73 10.47
CA ARG A 38 -5.89 19.23 10.65
C ARG A 38 -6.91 18.09 10.73
N ASN A 39 -6.44 16.84 10.72
CA ASN A 39 -7.24 15.63 10.71
C ASN A 39 -8.03 15.43 9.41
N TRP A 40 -7.54 15.94 8.28
CA TRP A 40 -8.18 15.76 6.98
C TRP A 40 -7.53 14.61 6.20
N PRO A 41 -8.35 13.71 5.60
CA PRO A 41 -7.82 12.61 4.80
C PRO A 41 -7.35 13.11 3.43
N HIS A 42 -6.22 12.59 2.98
CA HIS A 42 -5.65 12.83 1.67
C HIS A 42 -5.40 11.50 0.98
N ILE A 43 -5.67 11.42 -0.32
CA ILE A 43 -5.34 10.26 -1.16
C ILE A 43 -4.35 10.70 -2.23
N THR A 44 -3.21 10.00 -2.29
CA THR A 44 -2.17 10.23 -3.30
C THR A 44 -2.04 9.00 -4.19
N MET A 45 -2.02 9.21 -5.50
CA MET A 45 -1.65 8.18 -6.46
C MET A 45 -0.13 8.09 -6.55
N ILE A 46 0.42 6.89 -6.40
CA ILE A 46 1.85 6.61 -6.51
C ILE A 46 2.09 5.42 -7.43
N SER A 47 3.06 5.53 -8.33
CA SER A 47 3.42 4.45 -9.27
C SER A 47 4.68 3.70 -8.84
N SER A 48 5.48 4.29 -7.96
CA SER A 48 6.80 3.80 -7.57
C SER A 48 6.87 3.54 -6.06
N ASN A 49 6.34 2.40 -5.63
CA ASN A 49 6.58 1.85 -4.29
C ASN A 49 6.62 0.32 -4.32
N ARG A 50 7.28 -0.30 -3.34
CA ARG A 50 7.30 -1.75 -3.17
C ARG A 50 7.61 -2.14 -1.73
N ALA A 51 7.16 -3.32 -1.32
CA ALA A 51 7.62 -3.92 -0.08
C ALA A 51 9.04 -4.48 -0.25
N ILE A 52 9.88 -4.34 0.78
CA ILE A 52 11.25 -4.90 0.81
C ILE A 52 11.48 -5.87 1.96
N SER A 53 10.58 -5.89 2.94
CA SER A 53 10.53 -6.86 4.04
C SER A 53 9.08 -7.02 4.50
N HIS A 54 8.86 -7.84 5.51
CA HIS A 54 7.54 -8.09 6.11
C HIS A 54 6.92 -6.84 6.76
N ASP A 55 7.73 -5.86 7.13
CA ASP A 55 7.35 -4.67 7.90
C ASP A 55 7.72 -3.34 7.22
N GLN A 56 8.28 -3.39 6.00
CA GLN A 56 8.80 -2.20 5.35
C GLN A 56 8.38 -2.07 3.88
N ILE A 57 7.92 -0.86 3.55
CA ILE A 57 7.64 -0.39 2.19
C ILE A 57 8.56 0.77 1.88
N VAL A 58 9.13 0.78 0.67
CA VAL A 58 9.91 1.89 0.13
C VAL A 58 9.21 2.49 -1.08
N TRP A 59 9.44 3.77 -1.33
CA TRP A 59 8.91 4.46 -2.50
C TRP A 59 9.90 5.47 -3.06
N GLY A 60 9.72 5.79 -4.34
CA GLY A 60 10.46 6.86 -4.99
C GLY A 60 9.98 8.21 -4.46
N GLN A 61 10.89 8.99 -3.89
CA GLN A 61 10.64 10.38 -3.53
C GLN A 61 11.44 11.27 -4.47
N PHE A 62 10.76 12.01 -5.34
CA PHE A 62 11.42 12.87 -6.32
C PHE A 62 11.90 14.19 -5.70
N THR A 63 11.08 14.81 -4.84
CA THR A 63 11.44 16.03 -4.11
C THR A 63 10.77 16.03 -2.73
N ILE A 64 11.38 16.73 -1.78
CA ILE A 64 10.73 17.17 -0.54
C ILE A 64 10.30 18.62 -0.79
N GLY A 65 9.00 18.92 -0.70
CA GLY A 65 8.54 20.30 -0.70
C GLY A 65 9.11 21.04 0.52
N THR A 66 9.67 22.23 0.30
CA THR A 66 10.11 23.16 1.35
C THR A 66 8.95 23.88 2.00
#